data_AF-A0A3S3NKZ2-F1
#
_entry.id   AF-A0A3S3NKZ2-F1
#
_cell.length_a   1.000
_cell.length_b   1.000
_cell.length_c   1.000
_cell.angle_alpha   90.00
_cell.angle_beta   90.00
_cell.angle_gamma   90.00
#
_symmetry.space_group_name_H-M   'P 1'
#
loop_
_entity.id
_entity.type
_entity.pdbx_description
1 polymer ?
#
loop_
_entity_poly.entity_id
_entity_poly.type
_entity_poly.pdbx_seq_one_letter_code
_entity_poly.pdbx_strand_id
1 'polypeptide(L)' 'MGPSGGEVRVEGLETLDYLDNLQNRERFTEQGDALTFESEVDKVYVSTPTKIAVLDHEKKRTFVLRKDGLPDAD' A
#
# COMPACT_ATOMS: atom_id res chain seq x y z
N MET A 1 19.59 -9.77 12.15
CA MET A 1 19.83 -8.54 11.36
C MET A 1 18.67 -8.47 10.39
N GLY A 2 17.63 -7.70 10.73
CA GLY A 2 16.42 -7.59 9.90
C GLY A 2 16.70 -6.79 8.63
N PRO A 3 15.87 -6.90 7.58
CA PRO A 3 16.09 -6.20 6.33
C PRO A 3 16.13 -4.68 6.59
N SER A 4 17.23 -4.05 6.21
CA SER A 4 17.41 -2.59 6.21
C SER A 4 16.82 -1.99 4.92
N GLY A 5 15.61 -2.39 4.56
CA GLY A 5 14.83 -1.66 3.56
C GLY A 5 14.52 -0.30 4.16
N GLY A 6 14.82 0.79 3.45
CA GLY A 6 14.43 2.14 3.86
C GLY A 6 12.97 2.09 4.29
N GLU A 7 12.68 2.49 5.53
CA GLU A 7 11.44 2.22 6.24
C GLU A 7 10.30 3.09 5.66
N VAL A 8 9.93 2.78 4.42
CA VAL A 8 8.78 3.33 3.71
C VAL A 8 7.60 2.41 3.96
N ARG A 9 6.52 2.98 4.49
CA ARG A 9 5.28 2.28 4.78
C ARG A 9 4.10 2.98 4.12
N VAL A 10 3.14 2.22 3.64
CA VAL A 10 1.86 2.75 3.17
C VAL A 10 0.75 2.33 4.12
N GLU A 11 0.03 3.32 4.65
CA GLU A 11 -1.09 3.17 5.59
C GLU A 11 -2.40 3.62 4.94
N GLY A 12 -3.53 3.12 5.45
CA GLY A 12 -4.88 3.33 4.92
C GLY A 12 -5.32 2.28 3.91
N LEU A 13 -4.63 1.14 3.85
CA LEU A 13 -4.93 0.00 2.96
C LEU A 13 -5.31 -1.26 3.73
N GLU A 14 -5.38 -1.18 5.05
CA GLU A 14 -5.64 -2.31 5.94
C GLU A 14 -7.02 -2.89 5.62
N THR A 15 -7.15 -4.21 5.62
CA THR A 15 -8.41 -4.95 5.36
C THR A 15 -9.01 -4.77 3.97
N LEU A 16 -8.37 -4.03 3.06
CA LEU A 16 -8.85 -3.85 1.70
C LEU A 16 -8.55 -5.06 0.83
N ASP A 17 -9.44 -5.33 -0.11
CA ASP A 17 -9.15 -6.25 -1.18
C ASP A 17 -8.17 -5.63 -2.18
N TYR A 18 -7.30 -6.46 -2.75
CA TYR A 18 -6.46 -6.11 -3.89
C TYR A 18 -6.39 -7.24 -4.92
N LEU A 19 -6.09 -6.88 -6.16
CA LEU A 19 -5.71 -7.80 -7.23
C LEU A 19 -4.18 -7.80 -7.36
N ASP A 20 -3.55 -8.97 -7.32
CA ASP A 20 -2.10 -9.10 -7.50
C ASP A 20 -1.76 -9.43 -8.95
N ASN A 21 -1.14 -8.48 -9.67
CA ASN A 21 -0.77 -8.65 -11.06
C ASN A 21 0.39 -9.66 -11.23
N LEU A 22 1.21 -9.88 -10.21
CA LEU A 22 2.26 -10.92 -10.20
C LEU A 22 1.66 -12.33 -10.05
N GLN A 23 0.43 -12.43 -9.55
CA GLN A 23 -0.31 -13.68 -9.36
C GLN A 23 -1.56 -13.74 -10.25
N ASN A 24 -1.42 -13.36 -11.52
CA ASN A 24 -2.48 -13.48 -12.53
C ASN A 24 -3.81 -12.81 -12.12
N ARG A 25 -3.72 -11.65 -11.44
CA ARG A 25 -4.86 -10.87 -10.93
C ARG A 25 -5.73 -11.64 -9.93
N GLU A 26 -5.15 -12.57 -9.18
CA GLU A 26 -5.84 -13.21 -8.06
C GLU A 26 -6.19 -12.17 -6.98
N ARG A 27 -7.34 -12.36 -6.33
CA ARG A 27 -7.88 -11.44 -5.33
C ARG A 27 -7.50 -11.90 -3.93
N PHE A 28 -6.96 -10.97 -3.15
CA PHE A 28 -6.60 -11.17 -1.76
C PHE A 28 -7.15 -10.02 -0.90
N THR A 29 -7.11 -10.20 0.42
CA THR A 29 -7.44 -9.16 1.39
C THR A 29 -6.17 -8.82 2.19
N GLU A 30 -5.81 -7.54 2.24
CA GLU A 30 -4.66 -7.05 3.00
C GLU A 30 -4.85 -7.30 4.51
N GLN A 31 -3.87 -7.94 5.13
CA GLN A 31 -3.92 -8.33 6.54
C GLN A 31 -2.92 -7.54 7.40
N GLY A 32 -1.96 -6.86 6.78
CA GLY A 32 -0.97 -6.06 7.50
C GLY A 32 -1.53 -4.70 7.94
N ASP A 33 -0.97 -4.18 9.03
CA ASP A 33 -1.24 -2.80 9.50
C ASP A 33 -0.68 -1.74 8.54
N ALA A 34 0.29 -2.10 7.71
CA ALA A 34 0.85 -1.24 6.67
C ALA A 34 1.50 -2.09 5.58
N LEU A 35 1.50 -1.59 4.34
CA LEU A 35 2.26 -2.19 3.24
C LEU A 35 3.73 -1.77 3.33
N THR A 36 4.62 -2.76 3.29
CA THR A 36 6.07 -2.60 3.20
C THR A 36 6.61 -3.24 1.91
N PHE A 37 7.81 -2.87 1.52
CA PHE A 37 8.43 -3.30 0.26
C PHE A 37 9.72 -4.07 0.54
N GLU A 38 9.62 -5.39 0.69
CA GLU A 38 10.78 -6.28 0.78
C GLU A 38 11.10 -6.97 -0.56
N SER A 39 10.14 -6.94 -1.49
CA SER A 39 10.22 -7.48 -2.85
C SER A 39 9.44 -6.59 -3.81
N GLU A 40 9.41 -6.98 -5.09
CA GLU A 40 8.49 -6.40 -6.08
C GLU A 40 7.03 -6.52 -5.59
N VAL A 41 6.25 -5.47 -5.87
CA VAL A 41 4.82 -5.36 -5.55
C VAL A 41 4.12 -4.75 -6.76
N ASP A 42 3.09 -5.42 -7.27
CA ASP A 42 2.22 -4.92 -8.35
C ASP A 42 0.77 -5.27 -7.99
N LYS A 43 0.15 -4.43 -7.16
CA LYS A 43 -1.16 -4.66 -6.54
C LYS A 43 -2.11 -3.52 -6.86
N VAL A 44 -3.33 -3.85 -7.25
CA VAL A 44 -4.43 -2.88 -7.44
C VAL A 44 -5.40 -3.01 -6.27
N TYR A 45 -5.41 -2.02 -5.37
CA TYR A 45 -6.33 -1.98 -4.23
C TYR A 45 -7.69 -1.44 -4.68
N VAL A 46 -8.76 -2.16 -4.36
CA VAL A 46 -10.12 -1.78 -4.76
C VAL A 46 -10.86 -1.08 -3.64
N SER A 47 -11.75 -0.14 -3.99
CA SER A 47 -12.59 0.59 -3.01
C SER A 47 -11.78 1.29 -1.90
N THR A 48 -10.63 1.87 -2.26
CA THR A 48 -9.72 2.51 -1.31
C THR A 48 -10.38 3.70 -0.60
N PRO A 49 -9.96 4.05 0.63
CA PRO A 49 -10.43 5.27 1.28
C PRO A 49 -9.89 6.51 0.57
N THR A 50 -10.50 7.66 0.83
CA THR A 50 -10.08 8.94 0.22
C THR A 50 -8.69 9.40 0.66
N LYS A 51 -8.12 8.79 1.70
CA LYS A 51 -6.83 9.15 2.28
C LYS A 51 -5.94 7.91 2.38
N ILE A 52 -4.79 7.95 1.71
CA ILE A 52 -3.69 6.98 1.83
C ILE A 52 -2.45 7.75 2.26
N ALA A 53 -1.65 7.21 3.17
CA ALA A 53 -0.45 7.86 3.67
C ALA A 53 0.79 7.05 3.32
N VAL A 54 1.82 7.72 2.81
CA VAL A 54 3.16 7.16 2.60
C VAL A 54 4.09 7.78 3.64
N LEU A 55 4.57 6.97 4.56
CA LEU A 55 5.48 7.36 5.62
C LEU A 55 6.90 6.97 5.20
N ASP A 56 7.79 7.94 5.10
CA ASP A 56 9.21 7.75 4.81
C ASP A 56 9.97 8.05 6.10
N HIS A 57 10.22 7.01 6.89
CA HIS A 57 10.85 7.13 8.21
C HIS A 57 12.29 7.64 8.12
N GLU A 58 13.03 7.22 7.09
CA GLU A 58 14.41 7.65 6.88
C GLU A 58 14.50 9.16 6.68
N LYS A 59 13.61 9.73 5.85
CA LYS A 59 13.55 11.18 5.60
C LYS A 59 12.61 11.93 6.54
N LYS A 60 12.02 11.25 7.52
CA LYS A 60 11.08 11.82 8.53
C LYS A 60 9.98 12.67 7.89
N ARG A 61 9.36 12.16 6.83
CA ARG A 61 8.31 12.88 6.10
C ARG A 61 7.14 11.96 5.80
N THR A 62 5.95 12.56 5.66
CA THR A 62 4.72 11.85 5.31
C THR A 62 4.09 12.54 4.11
N PHE A 63 3.76 11.74 3.10
CA PHE A 63 2.93 12.18 1.98
C PHE A 63 1.52 11.64 2.18
N VAL A 64 0.53 12.50 2.03
CA VAL A 64 -0.88 12.09 2.10
C VAL A 64 -1.46 12.22 0.71
N LEU A 65 -1.81 11.09 0.11
CA LEU A 65 -2.54 11.03 -1.13
C LEU A 65 -4.02 11.20 -0.80
N ARG A 66 -4.67 12.16 -1.47
CA ARG A 66 -6.11 12.39 -1.40
C ARG A 66 -6.71 12.17 -2.77
N LYS A 67 -7.72 11.31 -2.83
CA LYS A 67 -8.47 11.04 -4.06
C LYS A 67 -9.90 11.55 -3.92
N ASP A 68 -10.44 12.01 -5.04
CA ASP A 68 -11.85 12.41 -5.19
C ASP A 68 -12.39 11.77 -6.46
N GLY A 69 -13.58 11.16 -6.38
CA GLY A 69 -14.24 10.48 -7.50
C GLY A 69 -13.57 9.22 -8.07
N LEU A 70 -12.40 8.79 -7.57
CA LEU A 70 -11.71 7.58 -8.00
C LEU A 70 -11.90 6.45 -6.97
N PRO A 71 -12.39 5.26 -7.35
CA PRO A 71 -12.66 4.17 -6.40
C PRO A 71 -11.43 3.33 -6.05
N ASP A 72 -10.48 3.18 -6.97
CA ASP A 72 -9.34 2.25 -6.84
C ASP A 72 -8.01 3.00 -6.70
N ALA A 73 -6.97 2.30 -6.24
CA ALA A 73 -5.59 2.77 -6.30
C ALA A 73 -4.70 1.67 -6.90
N ASP A 74 -3.98 2.02 -7.96
CA ASP A 74 -3.06 1.19 -8.74
C ASP A 74 -1.61 1.68 -8.69
#